data_AF-A0A958IC94-F1
#
_entry.id   AF-A0A958IC94-F1
#
_cell.length_a   1.000
_cell.length_b   1.000
_cell.length_c   1.000
_cell.angle_alpha   90.00
_cell.angle_beta   90.00
_cell.angle_gamma   90.00
#
_symmetry.space_group_name_H-M   'P 1'
#
loop_
_entity.id
_entity.type
_entity.pdbx_description
1 polymer ?
#
loop_
_entity_poly.entity_id
_entity_poly.type
_entity_poly.pdbx_seq_one_letter_code
_entity_poly.pdbx_strand_id
1 'polypeptide(L)'
;PELGVTNLRNRLNEEIDIRAAINPPLTLEFFDYRVGADSLSGRIRLEALQPLSGAFLRVAIVEKNIDYQNPPGSNGQTHFIDVLRAFWPEPRGTSLTMNAGEKRFVPFAVPLNSAWISGQLEVVAFVQVGSHEILQAASTQYP
;
A
#
# COMPACT_ATOMS: atom_id res chain seq x y z
N PRO A 1 17.76 24.37 -20.50
CA PRO A 1 17.41 23.97 -19.11
C PRO A 1 16.26 22.94 -19.00
N GLU A 2 15.68 22.45 -20.11
CA GLU A 2 14.65 21.38 -20.11
C GLU A 2 15.19 19.95 -20.03
N LEU A 3 16.52 19.78 -19.99
CA LEU A 3 17.18 18.45 -20.01
C LEU A 3 17.07 17.69 -18.68
N GLY A 4 16.70 18.34 -17.57
CA GLY A 4 16.65 17.67 -16.25
C GLY A 4 15.40 16.82 -16.04
N VAL A 5 14.22 17.39 -16.29
CA VAL A 5 12.93 16.78 -15.90
C VAL A 5 12.49 15.68 -16.88
N THR A 6 12.73 15.88 -18.18
CA THR A 6 12.43 14.86 -19.20
C THR A 6 13.31 13.62 -19.03
N ASN A 7 14.59 13.81 -18.68
CA ASN A 7 15.49 12.69 -18.38
C ASN A 7 15.08 11.95 -17.09
N LEU A 8 14.57 12.65 -16.08
CA LEU A 8 14.06 12.01 -14.86
C LEU A 8 12.82 11.16 -15.13
N ARG A 9 11.86 11.67 -15.91
CA ARG A 9 10.65 10.92 -16.28
C ARG A 9 10.98 9.67 -17.09
N ASN A 10 11.84 9.81 -18.10
CA ASN A 10 12.23 8.68 -18.95
C ASN A 10 12.96 7.61 -18.14
N ARG A 11 13.90 8.01 -17.27
CA ARG A 11 14.59 7.07 -16.37
C ARG A 11 13.63 6.37 -15.41
N LEU A 12 12.67 7.10 -14.84
CA LEU A 12 11.68 6.48 -13.95
C LEU A 12 10.86 5.43 -14.68
N ASN A 13 10.36 5.74 -15.88
CA ASN A 13 9.59 4.80 -16.68
C ASN A 13 10.43 3.57 -17.06
N GLU A 14 11.68 3.76 -17.48
CA GLU A 14 12.58 2.66 -17.81
C GLU A 14 12.85 1.75 -16.62
N GLU A 15 13.10 2.30 -15.43
CA GLU A 15 13.29 1.50 -14.21
C GLU A 15 12.01 0.77 -13.78
N ILE A 16 10.83 1.39 -13.96
CA ILE A 16 9.54 0.73 -13.73
C ILE A 16 9.38 -0.46 -14.69
N ASP A 17 9.67 -0.26 -15.97
CA ASP A 17 9.54 -1.31 -16.99
C ASP A 17 10.51 -2.47 -16.74
N ILE A 18 11.77 -2.16 -16.41
CA ILE A 18 12.77 -3.15 -16.02
C ILE A 18 12.29 -3.95 -14.81
N ARG A 19 11.74 -3.28 -13.79
CA ARG A 19 11.23 -3.96 -12.61
C ARG A 19 9.99 -4.78 -12.89
N ALA A 20 9.07 -4.30 -13.72
CA ALA A 20 7.83 -4.99 -14.08
C ALA A 20 8.08 -6.30 -14.85
N ALA A 21 9.21 -6.40 -15.56
CA ALA A 21 9.62 -7.63 -16.24
C ALA A 21 10.13 -8.73 -15.28
N ILE A 22 10.45 -8.40 -14.03
CA ILE A 22 10.91 -9.36 -13.01
C ILE A 22 9.69 -10.00 -12.34
N ASN A 23 9.58 -11.33 -12.41
CA ASN A 23 8.51 -12.05 -11.75
C ASN A 23 8.56 -11.81 -10.23
N PRO A 24 7.44 -11.43 -9.59
CA PRO A 24 7.42 -11.20 -8.15
C PRO A 24 7.56 -12.55 -7.41
N PRO A 25 8.23 -12.58 -6.24
CA PRO A 25 8.40 -13.81 -5.47
C PRO A 25 7.11 -14.23 -4.71
N LEU A 26 6.06 -13.41 -4.77
CA LEU A 26 4.74 -13.67 -4.20
C LEU A 26 3.63 -12.89 -4.91
N THR A 27 2.39 -13.33 -4.69
CA THR A 27 1.19 -12.57 -5.05
C THR A 27 0.42 -12.13 -3.81
N LEU A 28 -0.25 -10.98 -3.90
CA LEU A 28 -1.12 -10.42 -2.87
C LEU A 28 -2.51 -10.21 -3.47
N GLU A 29 -3.54 -10.54 -2.72
CA GLU A 29 -4.94 -10.36 -3.13
C GLU A 29 -5.80 -10.00 -1.91
N PHE A 30 -6.72 -9.04 -2.07
CA PHE A 30 -7.65 -8.66 -1.00
C PHE A 30 -8.96 -9.46 -1.09
N PHE A 31 -9.46 -9.87 0.07
CA PHE A 31 -10.74 -10.54 0.24
C PHE A 31 -11.57 -9.85 1.31
N ASP A 32 -12.90 -9.87 1.14
CA ASP A 32 -13.88 -9.40 2.12
C ASP A 32 -13.67 -7.97 2.64
N TYR A 33 -13.03 -7.12 1.82
CA TYR A 33 -12.83 -5.72 2.17
C TYR A 33 -14.17 -5.04 2.46
N ARG A 34 -14.25 -4.38 3.61
CA ARG A 34 -15.43 -3.65 4.04
C ARG A 34 -15.05 -2.44 4.88
N VAL A 35 -15.81 -1.38 4.72
CA VAL A 35 -15.84 -0.23 5.63
C VAL A 35 -17.13 -0.33 6.42
N GLY A 36 -17.02 -0.74 7.68
CA GLY A 36 -18.14 -0.78 8.62
C GLY A 36 -18.37 0.56 9.31
N ALA A 37 -19.26 0.59 10.30
CA ALA A 37 -19.55 1.79 11.08
C ALA A 37 -18.33 2.25 11.91
N ASP A 38 -17.67 1.31 12.60
CA ASP A 38 -16.59 1.62 13.54
C ASP A 38 -15.21 1.16 13.07
N SER A 39 -15.14 0.33 12.02
CA SER A 39 -13.88 -0.24 11.55
C SER A 39 -13.88 -0.52 10.05
N LEU A 40 -12.69 -0.41 9.48
CA LEU A 40 -12.35 -0.92 8.16
C LEU A 40 -11.62 -2.25 8.34
N SER A 41 -11.99 -3.27 7.55
CA SER A 41 -11.44 -4.62 7.70
C SER A 41 -11.42 -5.40 6.40
N GLY A 42 -10.66 -6.49 6.39
CA GLY A 42 -10.58 -7.42 5.27
C GLY A 42 -9.57 -8.52 5.55
N ARG A 43 -9.27 -9.31 4.52
CA ARG A 43 -8.24 -10.35 4.55
C ARG A 43 -7.31 -10.17 3.36
N ILE A 44 -6.01 -10.35 3.59
CA ILE A 44 -4.99 -10.37 2.54
C ILE A 44 -4.58 -11.81 2.36
N ARG A 45 -4.77 -12.34 1.15
CA ARG A 45 -4.18 -13.62 0.74
C ARG A 45 -2.78 -13.35 0.19
N LEU A 46 -1.81 -14.05 0.76
CA LEU A 46 -0.46 -14.12 0.23
C LEU A 46 -0.22 -15.52 -0.32
N GLU A 47 0.40 -15.61 -1.49
CA GLU A 47 0.89 -16.86 -2.05
C GLU A 47 2.35 -16.69 -2.43
N ALA A 48 3.22 -17.45 -1.76
CA ALA A 48 4.65 -17.41 -2.01
C ALA A 48 4.99 -18.26 -3.24
N LEU A 49 5.52 -17.63 -4.29
CA LEU A 49 6.00 -18.32 -5.49
C LEU A 49 7.43 -18.84 -5.31
N GLN A 50 8.17 -18.24 -4.37
CA GLN A 50 9.51 -18.62 -3.94
C GLN A 50 9.59 -18.55 -2.40
N PRO A 51 10.57 -19.20 -1.75
CA PRO A 51 10.75 -19.06 -0.31
C PRO A 51 11.00 -17.60 0.08
N LEU A 52 10.29 -17.12 1.11
CA LEU A 52 10.42 -15.76 1.62
C LEU A 52 10.92 -15.80 3.06
N SER A 53 11.94 -14.98 3.34
CA SER A 53 12.45 -14.75 4.69
C SER A 53 12.92 -13.30 4.83
N GLY A 54 12.93 -12.77 6.05
CA GLY A 54 13.34 -11.39 6.31
C GLY A 54 12.45 -10.32 5.66
N ALA A 55 11.21 -10.70 5.30
CA ALA A 55 10.22 -9.82 4.72
C ALA A 55 9.18 -9.38 5.76
N PHE A 56 8.51 -8.27 5.51
CA PHE A 56 7.45 -7.74 6.36
C PHE A 56 6.26 -7.34 5.51
N LEU A 57 5.07 -7.83 5.86
CA LEU A 57 3.81 -7.35 5.32
C LEU A 57 3.41 -6.06 6.03
N ARG A 58 3.22 -4.99 5.26
CA ARG A 58 2.70 -3.71 5.74
C ARG A 58 1.36 -3.44 5.10
N VAL A 59 0.46 -2.87 5.88
CA VAL A 59 -0.91 -2.53 5.45
C VAL A 59 -1.11 -1.06 5.75
N ALA A 60 -1.17 -0.23 4.72
CA ALA A 60 -1.37 1.21 4.78
C ALA A 60 -2.82 1.55 4.48
N ILE A 61 -3.40 2.44 5.29
CA ILE A 61 -4.75 2.96 5.10
C ILE A 61 -4.57 4.34 4.52
N VAL A 62 -5.17 4.55 3.35
CA VAL A 62 -4.99 5.75 2.52
C VAL A 62 -6.36 6.40 2.34
N GLU A 63 -6.39 7.73 2.43
CA GLU A 63 -7.56 8.52 2.07
C GLU A 63 -7.28 9.22 0.74
N LYS A 64 -8.05 8.86 -0.29
CA LYS A 64 -7.77 9.20 -1.69
C LYS A 64 -7.86 10.68 -1.99
N ASN A 65 -8.87 11.35 -1.43
CA ASN A 65 -9.09 12.78 -1.63
C ASN A 65 -9.50 13.42 -0.31
N ILE A 66 -8.80 14.49 0.05
CA ILE A 66 -9.15 15.35 1.18
C ILE A 66 -9.18 16.79 0.69
N ASP A 67 -10.33 17.43 0.87
CA ASP A 67 -10.55 18.84 0.56
C ASP A 67 -10.76 19.65 1.84
N TYR A 68 -9.92 20.64 2.06
CA TYR A 68 -10.04 21.59 3.16
C TYR A 68 -10.65 22.91 2.67
N GLN A 69 -11.60 23.46 3.43
CA GLN A 69 -12.16 24.79 3.13
C GLN A 69 -11.11 25.91 3.27
N ASN A 70 -10.18 25.75 4.22
CA ASN A 70 -9.06 26.65 4.44
C ASN A 70 -7.76 25.83 4.44
N PRO A 71 -6.65 26.36 3.88
CA PRO A 71 -5.41 25.60 3.77
C PRO A 71 -4.88 25.25 5.16
N PRO A 72 -4.62 23.96 5.46
CA PRO A 72 -4.10 23.53 6.76
C PRO A 72 -2.62 23.91 6.96
N GLY A 73 -1.92 24.35 5.91
CA GLY A 73 -0.54 24.80 5.95
C GLY A 73 -0.32 26.14 5.26
N SER A 74 0.87 26.71 5.42
CA SER A 74 1.19 28.05 4.88
C SER A 74 1.40 28.08 3.36
N ASN A 75 1.42 26.93 2.68
CA ASN A 75 1.61 26.83 1.24
C ASN A 75 0.33 27.08 0.43
N GLY A 76 -0.82 27.27 1.08
CA GLY A 76 -2.11 27.53 0.42
C GLY A 76 -2.77 26.28 -0.20
N GLN A 77 -2.20 25.09 -0.04
CA GLN A 77 -2.77 23.85 -0.59
C GLN A 77 -4.01 23.43 0.21
N THR A 78 -5.13 23.24 -0.48
CA THR A 78 -6.40 22.79 0.12
C THR A 78 -6.80 21.36 -0.28
N HIS A 79 -6.22 20.85 -1.37
CA HIS A 79 -6.52 19.52 -1.90
C HIS A 79 -5.32 18.58 -1.75
N PHE A 80 -5.56 17.41 -1.17
CA PHE A 80 -4.55 16.39 -0.94
C PHE A 80 -5.04 15.04 -1.47
N ILE A 81 -4.15 14.34 -2.18
CA ILE A 81 -4.41 13.04 -2.77
C ILE A 81 -3.58 11.96 -2.09
N ASP A 82 -4.13 10.74 -2.01
CA ASP A 82 -3.49 9.53 -1.49
C ASP A 82 -2.78 9.75 -0.14
N VAL A 83 -3.52 10.31 0.82
CA VAL A 83 -2.99 10.65 2.15
C VAL A 83 -2.95 9.42 3.05
N LEU A 84 -1.74 9.04 3.49
CA LEU A 84 -1.56 8.01 4.50
C LEU A 84 -2.24 8.42 5.82
N ARG A 85 -3.17 7.60 6.30
CA ARG A 85 -3.86 7.79 7.58
C ARG A 85 -3.28 6.94 8.70
N ALA A 86 -2.99 5.68 8.42
CA ALA A 86 -2.51 4.73 9.42
C ALA A 86 -1.77 3.56 8.79
N PHE A 87 -1.02 2.84 9.62
CA PHE A 87 -0.52 1.51 9.32
C PHE A 87 -1.17 0.49 10.25
N TRP A 88 -1.40 -0.71 9.74
CA TRP A 88 -1.81 -1.86 10.54
C TRP A 88 -0.73 -2.97 10.53
N PRO A 89 -0.51 -3.65 11.67
CA PRO A 89 -0.94 -3.25 13.02
C PRO A 89 -0.15 -2.02 13.53
N GLU A 90 1.02 -1.78 12.95
CA GLU A 90 1.90 -0.64 13.20
C GLU A 90 2.81 -0.41 11.96
N PRO A 91 3.55 0.71 11.86
CA PRO A 91 4.37 1.02 10.68
C PRO A 91 5.46 -0.02 10.33
N ARG A 92 5.93 -0.79 11.32
CA ARG A 92 6.91 -1.87 11.09
C ARG A 92 6.33 -3.01 10.25
N GLY A 93 5.02 -3.21 10.30
CA GLY A 93 4.32 -4.33 9.70
C GLY A 93 4.49 -5.64 10.47
N THR A 94 4.03 -6.73 9.86
CA THR A 94 4.09 -8.08 10.41
C THR A 94 5.20 -8.87 9.73
N SER A 95 6.11 -9.46 10.52
CA SER A 95 7.16 -10.33 9.99
C SER A 95 6.57 -11.48 9.17
N LEU A 96 7.15 -11.74 8.00
CA LEU A 96 6.67 -12.67 7.01
C LEU A 96 7.80 -13.62 6.60
N THR A 97 7.64 -14.88 6.99
CA THR A 97 8.42 -16.02 6.49
C THR A 97 7.44 -17.02 5.91
N MET A 98 7.68 -17.46 4.66
CA MET A 98 6.81 -18.39 3.94
C MET A 98 7.63 -19.37 3.11
N ASN A 99 7.20 -20.62 3.03
CA ASN A 99 7.78 -21.58 2.09
C ASN A 99 7.21 -21.40 0.67
N ALA A 100 7.94 -21.82 -0.36
CA ALA A 100 7.40 -21.82 -1.71
C ALA A 100 6.11 -22.65 -1.81
N GLY A 101 5.10 -22.12 -2.48
CA GLY A 101 3.76 -22.69 -2.60
C GLY A 101 2.84 -22.46 -1.39
N GLU A 102 3.35 -21.89 -0.29
CA GLU A 102 2.52 -21.60 0.88
C GLU A 102 1.49 -20.51 0.59
N LYS A 103 0.26 -20.71 1.07
CA LYS A 103 -0.81 -19.73 1.04
C LYS A 103 -1.15 -19.31 2.47
N ARG A 104 -1.23 -18.01 2.72
CA ARG A 104 -1.57 -17.45 4.02
C ARG A 104 -2.65 -16.39 3.90
N PHE A 105 -3.65 -16.44 4.76
CA PHE A 105 -4.66 -15.39 4.89
C PHE A 105 -4.36 -14.59 6.16
N VAL A 106 -4.11 -13.29 5.99
CA VAL A 106 -3.86 -12.35 7.10
C VAL A 106 -5.07 -11.44 7.23
N PRO A 107 -5.89 -11.57 8.29
CA PRO A 107 -6.96 -10.63 8.56
C PRO A 107 -6.37 -9.31 9.04
N PHE A 108 -6.98 -8.19 8.65
CA PHE A 108 -6.69 -6.88 9.21
C PHE A 108 -7.98 -6.18 9.63
N ALA A 109 -7.88 -5.33 10.65
CA ALA A 109 -8.95 -4.46 11.09
C ALA A 109 -8.36 -3.18 11.69
N VAL A 110 -8.88 -2.03 11.28
CA VAL A 110 -8.45 -0.71 11.74
C VAL A 110 -9.68 0.07 12.22
N PRO A 111 -9.67 0.58 13.46
CA PRO A 111 -10.72 1.48 13.93
C PRO A 111 -10.80 2.73 13.05
N LEU A 112 -12.02 3.16 12.71
CA LEU A 112 -12.21 4.38 11.95
C LEU A 112 -12.05 5.60 12.85
N ASN A 113 -11.39 6.63 12.32
CA ASN A 113 -11.39 7.95 12.91
C ASN A 113 -12.55 8.76 12.30
N SER A 114 -13.28 9.50 13.14
CA SER A 114 -14.41 10.33 12.68
C SER A 114 -14.01 11.45 11.71
N ALA A 115 -12.72 11.82 11.66
CA ALA A 115 -12.19 12.78 10.70
C ALA A 115 -11.91 12.18 9.31
N TRP A 116 -12.00 10.86 9.14
CA TRP A 116 -11.76 10.19 7.86
C TRP A 116 -13.05 10.11 7.04
N ILE A 117 -12.94 10.35 5.74
CA ILE A 117 -14.08 10.23 4.83
C ILE A 117 -14.18 8.76 4.38
N SER A 118 -15.11 8.00 4.96
CA SER A 118 -15.25 6.55 4.71
C SER A 118 -15.32 6.14 3.24
N GLY A 119 -15.97 6.95 2.39
CA GLY A 119 -16.07 6.71 0.94
C GLY A 119 -14.78 7.00 0.15
N GLN A 120 -13.76 7.54 0.80
CA GLN A 120 -12.45 7.84 0.22
C GLN A 120 -11.35 6.93 0.79
N LEU A 121 -11.69 5.90 1.57
CA LEU A 121 -10.69 5.00 2.15
C LEU A 121 -10.31 3.87 1.21
N GLU A 122 -9.01 3.65 1.10
CA GLU A 122 -8.35 2.58 0.39
C GLU A 122 -7.33 1.89 1.32
N VAL A 123 -7.11 0.59 1.11
CA VAL A 123 -6.05 -0.14 1.79
C VAL A 123 -5.02 -0.60 0.77
N VAL A 124 -3.76 -0.30 1.05
CA VAL A 124 -2.60 -0.77 0.28
C VAL A 124 -1.83 -1.76 1.13
N ALA A 125 -1.72 -3.00 0.67
CA ALA A 125 -0.86 -4.01 1.29
C ALA A 125 0.40 -4.16 0.46
N PHE A 126 1.56 -4.20 1.11
CA PHE A 126 2.83 -4.42 0.41
C PHE A 126 3.80 -5.24 1.27
N VAL A 127 4.59 -6.08 0.61
CA VAL A 127 5.64 -6.87 1.25
C VAL A 127 6.99 -6.25 0.93
N GLN A 128 7.74 -5.90 1.97
CA GLN A 128 9.04 -5.24 1.84
C GLN A 128 10.10 -5.96 2.68
N VAL A 129 11.30 -6.09 2.11
CA VAL A 129 12.47 -6.71 2.74
C VAL A 129 13.38 -5.68 3.42
N GLY A 130 14.39 -6.16 4.16
CA GLY A 130 15.34 -5.31 4.90
C GLY A 130 16.12 -4.29 4.06
N SER A 131 16.27 -4.52 2.75
CA SER A 131 16.86 -3.55 1.80
C SER A 131 15.92 -2.39 1.43
N HIS A 132 14.72 -2.34 2.02
CA HIS A 132 13.62 -1.44 1.68
C HIS A 132 12.98 -1.68 0.30
N GLU A 133 13.40 -2.71 -0.43
CA GLU A 133 12.75 -3.14 -1.66
C GLU A 133 11.34 -3.65 -1.38
N ILE A 134 10.38 -3.19 -2.19
CA ILE A 134 9.02 -3.73 -2.22
C ILE A 134 8.98 -4.88 -3.24
N LEU A 135 8.62 -6.06 -2.76
CA LEU A 135 8.56 -7.28 -3.56
C LEU A 135 7.24 -7.44 -4.30
N GLN A 136 6.14 -7.00 -3.67
CA GLN A 136 4.80 -7.02 -4.23
C GLN A 136 3.90 -6.07 -3.46
N ALA A 137 2.91 -5.48 -4.13
CA ALA A 137 1.85 -4.70 -3.53
C ALA A 137 0.48 -5.03 -4.16
N ALA A 138 -0.58 -4.77 -3.41
CA ALA A 138 -1.96 -4.81 -3.88
C ALA A 138 -2.73 -3.69 -3.20
N SER A 139 -3.87 -3.29 -3.77
CA SER A 139 -4.79 -2.39 -3.09
C SER A 139 -6.25 -2.81 -3.25
N THR A 140 -7.13 -2.28 -2.40
CA THR A 140 -8.57 -2.62 -2.41
C THR A 140 -9.34 -1.99 -3.55
N GLN A 141 -8.76 -1.03 -4.28
CA GLN A 141 -9.47 -0.28 -5.32
C GLN A 141 -9.06 -0.67 -6.75
N TYR A 142 -8.02 -1.49 -6.92
CA TYR A 142 -7.57 -1.97 -8.22
C TYR A 142 -7.94 -3.47 -8.39
N PRO A 143 -8.65 -3.87 -9.46
CA PRO A 143 -8.93 -5.26 -9.79
C PRO A 143 -7.70 -6.01 -10.32
#